data_AF-A0A7S0P0K7-F1
#
_entry.id   AF-A0A7S0P0K7-F1
#
_cell.length_a   1.000
_cell.length_b   1.000
_cell.length_c   1.000
_cell.angle_alpha   90.00
_cell.angle_beta   90.00
_cell.angle_gamma   90.00
#
_symmetry.space_group_name_H-M   'P 1'
#
loop_
_entity.id
_entity.type
_entity.pdbx_description
1 polymer ?
#
loop_
_entity_poly.entity_id
_entity_poly.type
_entity_poly.pdbx_seq_one_letter_code
_entity_poly.pdbx_strand_id
1 'polypeptide(L)'
;CNRTAVTTDRKVIHPLGGWRDLLGPPLRLQQKRGALVPGGHVYQFGVGSGTSIRTLDQIIQCALKDEASCPALLGSMIPNWQATPLTWFAYDSFDGLPPNDGLPDGNVSSSPDMNEWHVGAYANDPRDSLRRQFGSAMHPVAGFFSDSLRDELPSELRMRPATYVDIDVDLYGSTKLVLDFMLRHRLVVTGTLIGYDDVWVLPCAGGGESTSPLQVGEGRAHAEAAAKYDVEFECVAGPCAVSSSGRHAHHVDLHRYQGSSGGMIFAVRSIGQGRGTHGFSMTPAQVDEWKREWPWCTKSRKRTVLTAKRSTQTRAKWQRTKLGPRGPGHVDGYCGPTAEGSACTAIDEGSWVLSKTETSSWDSAREACLARCKSCAPCRFVSFSVEHRDCSWFVRCSSVSERVAGFRTLRVRRARQQGS
;
A
#
# COMPACT_ATOMS: atom_id res chain seq x y z
N CYS A 1 -28.27 39.61 -21.03
CA CYS A 1 -27.13 39.93 -21.89
C CYS A 1 -26.33 41.10 -21.31
N ASN A 2 -25.27 40.80 -20.56
CA ASN A 2 -24.08 41.65 -20.40
C ASN A 2 -23.02 40.75 -19.74
N ARG A 3 -22.20 40.11 -20.58
CA ARG A 3 -21.05 39.30 -20.14
C ARG A 3 -19.85 40.23 -20.08
N THR A 4 -19.55 40.76 -18.91
CA THR A 4 -18.17 41.17 -18.60
C THR A 4 -17.33 39.91 -18.58
N ALA A 5 -16.53 39.73 -19.63
CA ALA A 5 -15.53 38.68 -19.70
C ALA A 5 -14.47 38.97 -18.62
N VAL A 6 -14.61 38.30 -17.48
CA VAL A 6 -13.51 38.16 -16.54
C VAL A 6 -12.47 37.31 -17.25
N THR A 7 -11.39 37.95 -17.69
CA THR A 7 -10.16 37.26 -18.08
C THR A 7 -9.62 36.62 -16.80
N THR A 8 -10.07 35.40 -16.50
CA THR A 8 -9.47 34.57 -15.45
C THR A 8 -8.08 34.22 -15.94
N ASP A 9 -7.12 35.01 -15.48
CA ASP A 9 -5.71 34.68 -15.52
C ASP A 9 -5.54 33.23 -15.08
N ARG A 10 -4.71 32.46 -15.80
CA ARG A 10 -4.47 31.02 -15.57
C ARG A 10 -3.72 30.82 -14.25
N LYS A 11 -4.30 31.20 -13.11
CA LYS A 11 -3.87 30.71 -11.81
C LYS A 11 -4.23 29.23 -11.80
N VAL A 12 -3.23 28.42 -12.12
CA VAL A 12 -3.14 27.04 -11.65
C VAL A 12 -3.48 27.14 -10.16
N ILE A 13 -4.64 26.62 -9.79
CA ILE A 13 -5.01 26.45 -8.39
C ILE A 13 -3.90 25.54 -7.85
N HIS A 14 -2.93 26.13 -7.15
CA HIS A 14 -1.99 25.37 -6.34
C HIS A 14 -2.81 24.98 -5.10
N PRO A 15 -3.34 23.76 -5.07
CA PRO A 15 -4.14 23.32 -3.96
C PRO A 15 -3.17 23.20 -2.79
N LEU A 16 -3.42 23.97 -1.73
CA LEU A 16 -2.74 23.72 -0.46
C LEU A 16 -3.31 22.45 0.21
N GLY A 17 -4.45 21.92 -0.26
CA GLY A 17 -5.04 20.66 0.19
C GLY A 17 -4.62 19.48 -0.69
N GLY A 18 -4.67 18.27 -0.13
CA GLY A 18 -4.34 17.04 -0.85
C GLY A 18 -5.31 16.73 -2.00
N TRP A 19 -5.31 15.50 -2.50
CA TRP A 19 -6.27 15.06 -3.53
C TRP A 19 -7.74 15.19 -3.14
N ARG A 20 -8.06 15.29 -1.85
CA ARG A 20 -9.43 15.46 -1.35
C ARG A 20 -10.09 16.74 -1.83
N ASP A 21 -9.32 17.76 -2.22
CA ASP A 21 -9.84 18.97 -2.88
C ASP A 21 -10.58 18.66 -4.19
N LEU A 22 -10.32 17.49 -4.79
CA LEU A 22 -11.03 17.00 -5.96
C LEU A 22 -12.47 16.58 -5.67
N LEU A 23 -12.88 16.41 -4.42
CA LEU A 23 -14.22 15.92 -4.08
C LEU A 23 -15.33 16.94 -4.37
N GLY A 24 -15.04 18.23 -4.23
CA GLY A 24 -16.05 19.28 -4.36
C GLY A 24 -16.79 19.26 -5.71
N PRO A 25 -16.07 19.30 -6.86
CA PRO A 25 -16.71 19.30 -8.18
C PRO A 25 -17.55 18.04 -8.49
N PRO A 26 -17.06 16.80 -8.29
CA PRO A 26 -17.86 15.59 -8.43
C PRO A 26 -19.10 15.58 -7.53
N LEU A 27 -18.98 16.00 -6.27
CA LEU A 27 -20.13 16.05 -5.35
C LEU A 27 -21.23 16.97 -5.89
N ARG A 28 -20.87 18.20 -6.30
CA ARG A 28 -21.81 19.15 -6.92
C ARG A 28 -22.43 18.60 -8.20
N LEU A 29 -21.64 17.93 -9.03
CA LEU A 29 -22.13 17.33 -10.27
C LEU A 29 -23.14 16.22 -10.00
N GLN A 30 -22.86 15.31 -9.06
CA GLN A 30 -23.81 14.25 -8.68
C GLN A 30 -25.07 14.83 -8.05
N GLN A 31 -24.95 15.84 -7.19
CA GLN A 31 -26.10 16.53 -6.59
C GLN A 31 -26.99 17.17 -7.67
N LYS A 32 -26.41 17.89 -8.63
CA LYS A 32 -27.15 18.52 -9.75
C LYS A 32 -27.84 17.49 -10.65
N ARG A 33 -27.29 16.29 -10.76
CA ARG A 33 -27.90 15.17 -11.49
C ARG A 33 -28.97 14.43 -10.68
N GLY A 34 -29.20 14.79 -9.41
CA GLY A 34 -30.06 14.03 -8.50
C GLY A 34 -29.54 12.61 -8.24
N ALA A 35 -28.24 12.39 -8.48
CA ALA A 35 -27.59 11.09 -8.41
C ALA A 35 -26.84 10.86 -7.10
N LEU A 36 -26.74 11.87 -6.23
CA LEU A 36 -26.12 11.74 -4.91
C LEU A 36 -27.11 11.10 -3.90
N VAL A 37 -26.60 10.29 -2.97
CA VAL A 37 -27.41 9.66 -1.90
C VAL A 37 -28.01 10.73 -0.96
N PRO A 38 -29.33 10.99 -0.97
CA PRO A 38 -29.91 12.04 -0.15
C PRO A 38 -29.85 11.69 1.34
N GLY A 39 -29.31 12.59 2.16
CA GLY A 39 -29.19 12.39 3.61
C GLY A 39 -28.29 11.22 4.01
N GLY A 40 -27.40 10.79 3.12
CA GLY A 40 -26.44 9.72 3.41
C GLY A 40 -25.36 10.16 4.39
N HIS A 41 -24.82 9.20 5.13
CA HIS A 41 -23.73 9.43 6.08
C HIS A 41 -22.37 9.57 5.38
N VAL A 42 -21.36 10.03 6.12
CA VAL A 42 -19.96 10.04 5.65
C VAL A 42 -19.13 9.08 6.47
N TYR A 43 -18.32 8.28 5.79
CA TYR A 43 -17.48 7.25 6.39
C TYR A 43 -16.03 7.55 6.05
N GLN A 44 -15.15 7.57 7.05
CA GLN A 44 -13.70 7.58 6.83
C GLN A 44 -13.08 6.38 7.52
N PHE A 45 -12.22 5.68 6.78
CA PHE A 45 -11.42 4.56 7.27
C PHE A 45 -9.95 4.97 7.20
N GLY A 46 -9.25 4.87 8.33
CA GLY A 46 -7.92 5.46 8.50
C GLY A 46 -8.03 6.96 8.77
N VAL A 47 -8.19 7.29 10.04
CA VAL A 47 -8.42 8.65 10.51
C VAL A 47 -7.09 9.33 10.84
N GLY A 48 -6.13 8.59 11.38
CA GLY A 48 -4.83 9.10 11.81
C GLY A 48 -5.00 10.31 12.74
N SER A 49 -4.46 11.48 12.36
CA SER A 49 -4.61 12.72 13.14
C SER A 49 -6.02 13.35 13.11
N GLY A 50 -6.93 12.81 12.31
CA GLY A 50 -8.23 13.41 12.01
C GLY A 50 -8.13 14.70 11.21
N THR A 51 -7.03 14.97 10.52
CA THR A 51 -6.91 16.18 9.67
C THR A 51 -7.79 16.06 8.44
N SER A 52 -7.74 14.92 7.75
CA SER A 52 -8.53 14.63 6.55
C SER A 52 -10.04 14.76 6.79
N ILE A 53 -10.57 14.22 7.89
CA ILE A 53 -12.00 14.33 8.22
C ILE A 53 -12.48 15.79 8.35
N ARG A 54 -11.65 16.67 8.93
CA ARG A 54 -11.99 18.09 9.09
C ARG A 54 -12.01 18.80 7.74
N THR A 55 -11.03 18.51 6.89
CA THR A 55 -10.96 19.04 5.53
C THR A 55 -12.14 18.55 4.70
N LEU A 56 -12.48 17.27 4.78
CA LEU A 56 -13.62 16.70 4.07
C LEU A 56 -14.95 17.30 4.52
N ASP A 57 -15.14 17.53 5.82
CA ASP A 57 -16.36 18.21 6.31
C ASP A 57 -16.51 19.59 5.70
N GLN A 58 -15.45 20.39 5.67
CA GLN A 58 -15.47 21.70 5.02
C GLN A 58 -15.81 21.59 3.52
N ILE A 59 -15.18 20.65 2.80
CA ILE A 59 -15.40 20.46 1.36
C ILE A 59 -16.83 20.01 1.06
N ILE A 60 -17.34 19.02 1.79
CA ILE A 60 -18.67 18.45 1.56
C ILE A 60 -19.75 19.48 1.92
N GLN A 61 -19.64 20.13 3.08
CA GLN A 61 -20.59 21.14 3.50
C GLN A 61 -20.63 22.33 2.53
N CYS A 62 -19.46 22.72 2.01
CA CYS A 62 -19.33 23.72 0.95
C CYS A 62 -20.01 23.27 -0.35
N ALA A 63 -19.79 22.02 -0.76
CA ALA A 63 -20.30 21.51 -2.02
C ALA A 63 -21.83 21.33 -2.01
N LEU A 64 -22.42 20.93 -0.87
CA LEU A 64 -23.85 20.64 -0.76
C LEU A 64 -24.78 21.86 -0.79
N LYS A 65 -24.27 23.07 -0.50
CA LYS A 65 -25.11 24.25 -0.32
C LYS A 65 -25.32 25.11 -1.56
N ASP A 66 -24.78 24.71 -2.71
CA ASP A 66 -24.84 25.44 -4.00
C ASP A 66 -24.50 26.95 -3.88
N GLU A 67 -23.77 27.34 -2.84
CA GLU A 67 -23.41 28.73 -2.61
C GLU A 67 -22.15 29.06 -3.42
N ALA A 68 -22.29 30.04 -4.31
CA ALA A 68 -21.18 30.69 -5.02
C ALA A 68 -20.14 31.31 -4.05
N SER A 69 -20.49 31.42 -2.77
CA SER A 69 -19.77 32.03 -1.66
C SER A 69 -18.89 31.09 -0.86
N CYS A 70 -18.69 29.82 -1.25
CA CYS A 70 -17.57 29.08 -0.67
C CYS A 70 -16.29 29.87 -0.91
N PRO A 71 -15.66 30.42 0.13
CA PRO A 71 -14.43 31.16 -0.05
C PRO A 71 -13.47 30.20 -0.73
N ALA A 72 -12.81 30.65 -1.79
CA ALA A 72 -11.79 29.86 -2.45
C ALA A 72 -10.70 29.52 -1.43
N LEU A 73 -10.85 28.37 -0.74
CA LEU A 73 -9.85 27.52 -0.10
C LEU A 73 -8.68 28.18 0.66
N LEU A 74 -8.78 29.42 1.15
CA LEU A 74 -7.65 30.11 1.77
C LEU A 74 -8.07 31.03 2.93
N GLY A 75 -8.03 30.48 4.15
CA GLY A 75 -7.43 31.22 5.28
C GLY A 75 -8.35 31.91 6.28
N SER A 76 -9.68 31.99 6.09
CA SER A 76 -10.57 32.48 7.16
C SER A 76 -11.48 31.37 7.67
N MET A 77 -11.31 31.03 8.96
CA MET A 77 -12.31 30.26 9.69
C MET A 77 -13.62 31.06 9.66
N ILE A 78 -14.69 30.50 9.12
CA ILE A 78 -16.00 31.13 9.13
C ILE A 78 -16.64 30.83 10.50
N PRO A 79 -16.77 31.82 11.41
CA PRO A 79 -17.42 31.60 12.70
C PRO A 79 -18.93 31.77 12.51
N ASN A 80 -19.71 30.81 13.00
CA ASN A 80 -21.18 30.80 13.05
C ASN A 80 -21.90 30.31 11.79
N TRP A 81 -21.85 29.01 11.55
CA TRP A 81 -22.64 28.39 10.48
C TRP A 81 -23.40 27.15 10.97
N GLN A 82 -24.70 27.10 10.73
CA GLN A 82 -25.59 25.98 11.09
C GLN A 82 -26.01 25.23 9.81
N ALA A 83 -25.20 24.25 9.39
CA ALA A 83 -25.65 23.24 8.45
C ALA A 83 -26.47 22.16 9.18
N THR A 84 -27.32 21.41 8.48
CA THR A 84 -27.73 20.10 8.97
C THR A 84 -26.47 19.25 9.14
N PRO A 85 -26.16 18.80 10.37
CA PRO A 85 -24.90 18.11 10.62
C PRO A 85 -24.89 16.79 9.87
N LEU A 86 -23.86 16.58 9.06
CA LEU A 86 -23.59 15.26 8.49
C LEU A 86 -23.21 14.32 9.63
N THR A 87 -23.75 13.11 9.62
CA THR A 87 -23.30 12.07 10.54
C THR A 87 -22.04 11.43 9.99
N TRP A 88 -20.99 11.45 10.80
CA TRP A 88 -19.65 10.97 10.49
C TRP A 88 -19.36 9.68 11.26
N PHE A 89 -18.80 8.71 10.55
CA PHE A 89 -18.24 7.50 11.14
C PHE A 89 -16.74 7.46 10.86
N ALA A 90 -15.95 7.44 11.91
CA ALA A 90 -14.50 7.54 11.84
C ALA A 90 -13.88 6.24 12.38
N TYR A 91 -13.44 5.37 11.47
CA TYR A 91 -12.91 4.05 11.80
C TYR A 91 -11.38 4.07 11.81
N ASP A 92 -10.80 3.65 12.93
CA ASP A 92 -9.35 3.53 13.07
C ASP A 92 -9.01 2.53 14.18
N SER A 93 -7.84 1.91 14.11
CA SER A 93 -7.30 1.20 15.27
C SER A 93 -6.92 2.19 16.37
N PHE A 94 -6.49 3.40 15.99
CA PHE A 94 -5.78 4.40 16.79
C PHE A 94 -4.42 3.93 17.32
N ASP A 95 -4.07 2.67 17.02
CA ASP A 95 -2.83 1.99 17.36
C ASP A 95 -1.90 1.87 16.13
N GLY A 96 -2.29 2.43 14.98
CA GLY A 96 -1.53 2.41 13.74
C GLY A 96 -1.77 1.17 12.88
N LEU A 97 -0.86 0.90 11.94
CA LEU A 97 -0.99 -0.22 10.99
C LEU A 97 -0.97 -1.59 11.70
N PRO A 98 -1.83 -2.54 11.29
CA PRO A 98 -1.89 -3.88 11.88
C PRO A 98 -0.67 -4.74 11.55
N PRO A 99 -0.39 -5.77 12.37
CA PRO A 99 0.51 -6.83 11.99
C PRO A 99 -0.12 -7.69 10.88
N ASN A 100 0.56 -7.80 9.73
CA ASN A 100 0.32 -8.81 8.68
C ASN A 100 -0.85 -8.64 7.69
N ASP A 101 -1.56 -7.50 7.64
CA ASP A 101 -2.69 -7.33 6.70
C ASP A 101 -2.31 -6.85 5.29
N GLY A 102 -1.42 -7.59 4.62
CA GLY A 102 -1.17 -7.38 3.19
C GLY A 102 -0.13 -6.32 2.88
N LEU A 103 0.91 -6.20 3.72
CA LEU A 103 2.22 -5.83 3.18
C LEU A 103 2.52 -6.81 2.03
N PRO A 104 2.79 -6.33 0.81
CA PRO A 104 2.85 -7.17 -0.38
C PRO A 104 3.83 -8.32 -0.17
N ASP A 105 3.34 -9.55 -0.37
CA ASP A 105 4.10 -10.80 -0.24
C ASP A 105 5.54 -10.62 -0.73
N GLY A 106 6.47 -10.45 0.22
CA GLY A 106 7.92 -10.57 0.07
C GLY A 106 8.67 -9.64 -0.90
N ASN A 107 8.04 -8.89 -1.81
CA ASN A 107 8.77 -8.25 -2.92
C ASN A 107 8.78 -6.72 -3.00
N VAL A 108 7.79 -6.00 -2.45
CA VAL A 108 7.82 -4.50 -2.45
C VAL A 108 8.34 -3.93 -1.13
N SER A 109 8.38 -4.74 -0.06
CA SER A 109 8.82 -4.30 1.27
C SER A 109 10.31 -3.99 1.39
N SER A 110 11.12 -4.30 0.36
CA SER A 110 12.55 -3.94 0.34
C SER A 110 12.82 -2.54 -0.21
N SER A 111 11.80 -1.82 -0.70
CA SER A 111 11.98 -0.43 -1.11
C SER A 111 12.27 0.44 0.12
N PRO A 112 13.36 1.23 0.14
CA PRO A 112 13.65 2.15 1.24
C PRO A 112 12.52 3.14 1.53
N ASP A 113 11.70 3.43 0.52
CA ASP A 113 10.55 4.34 0.64
C ASP A 113 9.38 3.71 1.43
N MET A 114 9.39 2.39 1.64
CA MET A 114 8.34 1.67 2.41
C MET A 114 8.70 1.44 3.87
N ASN A 115 9.85 1.95 4.35
CA ASN A 115 10.27 1.80 5.76
C ASN A 115 9.30 2.50 6.74
N GLU A 116 8.50 3.45 6.25
CA GLU A 116 7.48 4.13 7.04
C GLU A 116 6.26 3.22 7.31
N TRP A 117 6.05 2.18 6.50
CA TRP A 117 4.91 1.27 6.61
C TRP A 117 5.30 0.05 7.45
N HIS A 118 5.27 0.22 8.76
CA HIS A 118 5.53 -0.83 9.74
C HIS A 118 4.39 -0.93 10.74
N VAL A 119 4.33 -2.03 11.48
CA VAL A 119 3.30 -2.23 12.53
C VAL A 119 3.36 -1.08 13.53
N GLY A 120 2.19 -0.48 13.80
CA GLY A 120 2.07 0.68 14.67
C GLY A 120 2.42 2.03 14.04
N ALA A 121 2.85 2.06 12.76
CA ALA A 121 3.02 3.30 12.04
C ALA A 121 1.69 4.08 11.99
N TYR A 122 1.78 5.40 12.04
CA TYR A 122 0.64 6.33 12.02
C TYR A 122 -0.30 6.25 13.24
N ALA A 123 0.07 5.55 14.31
CA ALA A 123 -0.71 5.53 15.55
C ALA A 123 -0.98 6.95 16.08
N ASN A 124 -2.27 7.27 16.25
CA ASN A 124 -2.75 8.54 16.76
C ASN A 124 -4.21 8.39 17.20
N ASP A 125 -4.61 9.03 18.30
CA ASP A 125 -5.98 9.01 18.79
C ASP A 125 -6.60 10.42 18.83
N PRO A 126 -7.28 10.86 17.74
CA PRO A 126 -7.88 12.18 17.67
C PRO A 126 -9.30 12.20 18.23
N ARG A 127 -9.83 11.11 18.81
CA ARG A 127 -11.26 10.93 19.11
C ARG A 127 -11.83 12.06 19.95
N ASP A 128 -11.11 12.50 20.98
CA ASP A 128 -11.56 13.59 21.84
C ASP A 128 -11.62 14.94 21.10
N SER A 129 -10.66 15.18 20.21
CA SER A 129 -10.66 16.40 19.37
C SER A 129 -11.84 16.38 18.39
N LEU A 130 -12.14 15.22 17.81
CA LEU A 130 -13.24 15.05 16.87
C LEU A 130 -14.60 15.18 17.56
N ARG A 131 -14.77 14.57 18.74
CA ARG A 131 -16.00 14.72 19.53
C ARG A 131 -16.26 16.16 19.95
N ARG A 132 -15.21 16.92 20.34
CA ARG A 132 -15.35 18.34 20.64
C ARG A 132 -15.81 19.16 19.43
N GLN A 133 -15.34 18.83 18.24
CA GLN A 133 -15.64 19.58 17.02
C GLN A 133 -17.01 19.23 16.43
N PHE A 134 -17.35 17.95 16.36
CA PHE A 134 -18.52 17.45 15.65
C PHE A 134 -19.69 17.10 16.59
N GLY A 135 -19.47 17.07 17.90
CA GLY A 135 -20.49 16.76 18.89
C GLY A 135 -21.10 15.36 18.69
N SER A 136 -22.44 15.29 18.77
CA SER A 136 -23.19 14.05 18.59
C SER A 136 -23.22 13.52 17.17
N ALA A 137 -22.73 14.30 16.19
CA ALA A 137 -22.69 13.88 14.79
C ALA A 137 -21.47 12.99 14.47
N MET A 138 -20.54 12.80 15.42
CA MET A 138 -19.34 12.01 15.24
C MET A 138 -19.41 10.70 16.01
N HIS A 139 -19.20 9.59 15.29
CA HIS A 139 -19.18 8.24 15.81
C HIS A 139 -17.81 7.60 15.53
N PRO A 140 -16.83 7.76 16.43
CA PRO A 140 -15.57 7.04 16.30
C PRO A 140 -15.77 5.56 16.58
N VAL A 141 -15.28 4.70 15.70
CA VAL A 141 -15.29 3.24 15.84
C VAL A 141 -13.83 2.79 15.98
N ALA A 142 -13.48 2.29 17.16
CA ALA A 142 -12.11 1.93 17.50
C ALA A 142 -11.84 0.44 17.32
N GLY A 143 -10.62 0.15 16.86
CA GLY A 143 -10.09 -1.21 16.71
C GLY A 143 -9.76 -1.53 15.26
N PHE A 144 -8.85 -2.49 15.07
CA PHE A 144 -8.50 -3.00 13.74
C PHE A 144 -9.75 -3.45 12.98
N PHE A 145 -9.75 -3.28 11.66
CA PHE A 145 -10.93 -3.57 10.85
C PHE A 145 -11.38 -5.03 10.89
N SER A 146 -10.46 -5.97 11.18
CA SER A 146 -10.78 -7.39 11.43
C SER A 146 -11.72 -7.58 12.63
N ASP A 147 -11.65 -6.67 13.60
CA ASP A 147 -12.35 -6.79 14.88
C ASP A 147 -13.51 -5.80 14.98
N SER A 148 -13.35 -4.60 14.41
CA SER A 148 -14.29 -3.50 14.55
C SER A 148 -15.43 -3.53 13.53
N LEU A 149 -15.23 -4.12 12.33
CA LEU A 149 -16.25 -4.19 11.27
C LEU A 149 -17.21 -5.38 11.47
N ARG A 150 -17.95 -5.37 12.59
CA ARG A 150 -18.91 -6.42 12.97
C ARG A 150 -20.27 -6.30 12.28
N ASP A 151 -20.97 -7.41 12.15
CA ASP A 151 -22.26 -7.48 11.44
C ASP A 151 -23.39 -6.70 12.11
N GLU A 152 -23.35 -6.55 13.43
CA GLU A 152 -24.38 -5.85 14.18
C GLU A 152 -24.19 -4.32 14.12
N LEU A 153 -22.96 -3.86 13.83
CA LEU A 153 -22.54 -2.48 13.96
C LEU A 153 -23.42 -1.50 13.15
N PRO A 154 -23.83 -1.77 11.89
CA PRO A 154 -24.72 -0.89 11.16
C PRO A 154 -26.06 -0.66 11.87
N SER A 155 -26.62 -1.69 12.50
CA SER A 155 -27.88 -1.60 13.24
C SER A 155 -27.71 -0.89 14.58
N GLU A 156 -26.64 -1.21 15.32
CA GLU A 156 -26.31 -0.63 16.62
C GLU A 156 -26.12 0.89 16.52
N LEU A 157 -25.39 1.35 15.50
CA LEU A 157 -25.10 2.77 15.31
C LEU A 157 -26.05 3.47 14.33
N ARG A 158 -27.12 2.78 13.89
CA ARG A 158 -28.13 3.32 12.97
C ARG A 158 -27.51 3.90 11.69
N MET A 159 -26.54 3.19 11.13
CA MET A 159 -25.85 3.57 9.91
C MET A 159 -26.82 3.65 8.73
N ARG A 160 -26.54 4.57 7.81
CA ARG A 160 -27.31 4.81 6.59
C ARG A 160 -26.39 4.71 5.38
N PRO A 161 -26.94 4.47 4.17
CA PRO A 161 -26.16 4.53 2.96
C PRO A 161 -25.30 5.80 2.87
N ALA A 162 -24.11 5.66 2.30
CA ALA A 162 -23.08 6.68 2.30
C ALA A 162 -23.31 7.68 1.18
N THR A 163 -23.19 8.97 1.52
CA THR A 163 -22.97 10.03 0.53
C THR A 163 -21.54 9.96 0.02
N TYR A 164 -20.59 9.79 0.94
CA TYR A 164 -19.17 9.70 0.65
C TYR A 164 -18.47 8.68 1.56
N VAL A 165 -17.50 7.98 0.99
CA VAL A 165 -16.62 7.04 1.69
C VAL A 165 -15.17 7.44 1.37
N ASP A 166 -14.39 7.72 2.41
CA ASP A 166 -12.96 8.01 2.33
C ASP A 166 -12.19 6.76 2.78
N ILE A 167 -11.41 6.17 1.88
CA ILE A 167 -10.56 5.01 2.15
C ILE A 167 -9.11 5.49 2.17
N ASP A 168 -8.51 5.46 3.35
CA ASP A 168 -7.15 5.95 3.63
C ASP A 168 -6.47 4.96 4.58
N VAL A 169 -6.43 3.69 4.16
CA VAL A 169 -6.04 2.57 5.04
C VAL A 169 -4.75 1.89 4.63
N ASP A 170 -4.07 2.45 3.61
CA ASP A 170 -2.79 2.05 2.99
C ASP A 170 -2.76 0.63 2.38
N LEU A 171 -3.24 -0.35 3.14
CA LEU A 171 -3.03 -1.78 2.97
C LEU A 171 -4.19 -2.46 2.23
N TYR A 172 -3.83 -3.40 1.34
CA TYR A 172 -4.80 -4.22 0.61
C TYR A 172 -5.78 -4.96 1.54
N GLY A 173 -5.29 -5.58 2.62
CA GLY A 173 -6.12 -6.35 3.55
C GLY A 173 -7.18 -5.47 4.23
N SER A 174 -6.74 -4.33 4.75
CA SER A 174 -7.62 -3.30 5.33
C SER A 174 -8.66 -2.81 4.33
N THR A 175 -8.26 -2.40 3.12
CA THR A 175 -9.21 -1.90 2.10
C THR A 175 -10.24 -2.96 1.73
N LYS A 176 -9.83 -4.22 1.63
CA LYS A 176 -10.72 -5.33 1.30
C LYS A 176 -11.79 -5.54 2.38
N LEU A 177 -11.40 -5.55 3.65
CA LEU A 177 -12.34 -5.66 4.78
C LEU A 177 -13.35 -4.50 4.78
N VAL A 178 -12.86 -3.28 4.55
CA VAL A 178 -13.70 -2.07 4.46
C VAL A 178 -14.72 -2.18 3.33
N LEU A 179 -14.28 -2.50 2.11
CA LEU A 179 -15.17 -2.60 0.95
C LEU A 179 -16.17 -3.75 1.10
N ASP A 180 -15.74 -4.89 1.62
CA ASP A 180 -16.62 -6.03 1.92
C ASP A 180 -17.74 -5.64 2.88
N PHE A 181 -17.38 -5.04 4.02
CA PHE A 181 -18.33 -4.57 5.03
C PHE A 181 -19.33 -3.57 4.44
N MET A 182 -18.84 -2.54 3.75
CA MET A 182 -19.67 -1.48 3.21
C MET A 182 -20.66 -1.97 2.15
N LEU A 183 -20.23 -2.87 1.25
CA LEU A 183 -21.09 -3.41 0.18
C LEU A 183 -22.06 -4.46 0.72
N ARG A 184 -21.60 -5.37 1.59
CA ARG A 184 -22.44 -6.43 2.17
C ARG A 184 -23.58 -5.88 3.02
N HIS A 185 -23.32 -4.79 3.75
CA HIS A 185 -24.33 -4.11 4.59
C HIS A 185 -25.09 -3.01 3.87
N ARG A 186 -24.94 -2.89 2.54
CA ARG A 186 -25.63 -1.89 1.70
C ARG A 186 -25.42 -0.45 2.19
N LEU A 187 -24.26 -0.18 2.77
CA LEU A 187 -23.81 1.16 3.12
C LEU A 187 -23.25 1.88 1.89
N VAL A 188 -22.73 1.13 0.91
CA VAL A 188 -22.48 1.63 -0.44
C VAL A 188 -23.68 1.29 -1.32
N VAL A 189 -24.23 2.31 -1.99
CA VAL A 189 -25.38 2.19 -2.92
C VAL A 189 -25.12 2.99 -4.18
N THR A 190 -25.98 2.86 -5.20
CA THR A 190 -25.94 3.76 -6.36
C THR A 190 -26.00 5.22 -5.90
N GLY A 191 -25.05 6.01 -6.40
CA GLY A 191 -24.89 7.41 -6.05
C GLY A 191 -23.85 7.71 -4.96
N THR A 192 -23.36 6.68 -4.26
CA THR A 192 -22.24 6.84 -3.32
C THR A 192 -20.97 7.24 -4.09
N LEU A 193 -20.23 8.21 -3.54
CA LEU A 193 -18.87 8.53 -3.96
C LEU A 193 -17.85 7.83 -3.05
N ILE A 194 -16.77 7.29 -3.61
CA ILE A 194 -15.68 6.64 -2.87
C ILE A 194 -14.36 7.26 -3.30
N GLY A 195 -13.59 7.78 -2.33
CA GLY A 195 -12.23 8.27 -2.52
C GLY A 195 -11.19 7.32 -1.95
N TYR A 196 -10.00 7.29 -2.56
CA TYR A 196 -8.86 6.48 -2.17
C TYR A 196 -7.58 7.34 -2.09
N ASP A 197 -6.76 7.18 -1.05
CA ASP A 197 -5.52 7.96 -0.89
C ASP A 197 -4.31 7.32 -1.59
N ASP A 198 -4.12 5.99 -1.49
CA ASP A 198 -2.81 5.36 -1.72
C ASP A 198 -2.73 4.40 -2.91
N VAL A 199 -3.69 4.47 -3.83
CA VAL A 199 -3.72 3.58 -5.01
C VAL A 199 -2.45 3.68 -5.86
N TRP A 200 -1.80 4.84 -5.86
CA TRP A 200 -0.57 5.07 -6.63
C TRP A 200 0.72 4.92 -5.84
N VAL A 201 0.67 4.70 -4.52
CA VAL A 201 1.87 4.58 -3.68
C VAL A 201 2.69 3.35 -4.07
N LEU A 202 2.11 2.15 -4.04
CA LEU A 202 2.85 0.93 -4.39
C LEU A 202 3.31 0.88 -5.87
N PRO A 203 2.49 1.25 -6.88
CA PRO A 203 2.92 1.32 -8.28
C PRO A 203 4.06 2.29 -8.57
N CYS A 204 4.32 3.24 -7.68
CA CYS A 204 5.36 4.24 -7.84
C CYS A 204 6.50 4.14 -6.82
N ALA A 205 6.41 3.24 -5.85
CA ALA A 205 7.54 2.81 -5.03
C ALA A 205 8.58 2.05 -5.88
N GLY A 206 9.82 1.98 -5.37
CA GLY A 206 10.89 1.21 -6.04
C GLY A 206 10.52 -0.26 -6.20
N GLY A 207 10.63 -0.79 -7.42
CA GLY A 207 10.18 -2.14 -7.78
C GLY A 207 8.71 -2.20 -8.26
N GLY A 208 7.94 -1.13 -8.08
CA GLY A 208 6.55 -1.01 -8.54
C GLY A 208 6.41 -0.56 -10.00
N GLU A 209 7.50 -0.31 -10.72
CA GLU A 209 7.47 0.40 -12.01
C GLU A 209 6.57 -0.26 -13.05
N SER A 210 6.59 -1.60 -13.15
CA SER A 210 5.76 -2.40 -14.05
C SER A 210 4.41 -2.83 -13.45
N THR A 211 4.12 -2.42 -12.22
CA THR A 211 2.94 -2.87 -11.48
C THR A 211 1.75 -1.95 -11.76
N SER A 212 0.61 -2.51 -12.16
CA SER A 212 -0.61 -1.73 -12.33
C SER A 212 -1.16 -1.26 -10.97
N PRO A 213 -1.76 -0.06 -10.85
CA PRO A 213 -2.48 0.35 -9.65
C PRO A 213 -3.60 -0.60 -9.22
N LEU A 214 -4.17 -1.36 -10.16
CA LEU A 214 -5.20 -2.36 -9.87
C LEU A 214 -4.66 -3.72 -9.43
N GLN A 215 -3.34 -3.89 -9.34
CA GLN A 215 -2.71 -5.17 -8.98
C GLN A 215 -2.15 -5.19 -7.55
N VAL A 216 -2.14 -4.05 -6.86
CA VAL A 216 -1.60 -3.92 -5.49
C VAL A 216 -2.45 -2.99 -4.63
N GLY A 217 -2.27 -3.10 -3.32
CA GLY A 217 -2.85 -2.17 -2.33
C GLY A 217 -4.35 -1.95 -2.48
N GLU A 218 -4.77 -0.71 -2.28
CA GLU A 218 -6.18 -0.30 -2.35
C GLU A 218 -6.80 -0.51 -3.73
N GLY A 219 -6.05 -0.26 -4.80
CA GLY A 219 -6.57 -0.40 -6.17
C GLY A 219 -6.88 -1.85 -6.55
N ARG A 220 -6.11 -2.82 -6.02
CA ARG A 220 -6.46 -4.25 -6.12
C ARG A 220 -7.74 -4.58 -5.38
N ALA A 221 -7.86 -4.15 -4.13
CA ALA A 221 -9.06 -4.39 -3.32
C ALA A 221 -10.31 -3.78 -3.99
N HIS A 222 -10.18 -2.58 -4.57
CA HIS A 222 -11.22 -1.94 -5.37
C HIS A 222 -11.67 -2.79 -6.57
N ALA A 223 -10.72 -3.26 -7.38
CA ALA A 223 -11.03 -4.09 -8.55
C ALA A 223 -11.68 -5.43 -8.16
N GLU A 224 -11.21 -6.07 -7.08
CA GLU A 224 -11.80 -7.29 -6.55
C GLU A 224 -13.21 -7.06 -6.01
N ALA A 225 -13.47 -5.93 -5.33
CA ALA A 225 -14.80 -5.57 -4.84
C ALA A 225 -15.79 -5.32 -5.99
N ALA A 226 -15.35 -4.64 -7.06
CA ALA A 226 -16.15 -4.44 -8.26
C ALA A 226 -16.61 -5.77 -8.87
N ALA A 227 -15.69 -6.73 -8.98
CA ALA A 227 -15.99 -8.07 -9.50
C ALA A 227 -16.87 -8.89 -8.53
N LYS A 228 -16.55 -8.90 -7.23
CA LYS A 228 -17.24 -9.71 -6.21
C LYS A 228 -18.70 -9.30 -6.03
N TYR A 229 -18.97 -8.01 -5.98
CA TYR A 229 -20.29 -7.46 -5.69
C TYR A 229 -21.01 -6.95 -6.94
N ASP A 230 -20.42 -7.15 -8.12
CA ASP A 230 -20.97 -6.73 -9.40
C ASP A 230 -21.30 -5.22 -9.39
N VAL A 231 -20.32 -4.42 -8.99
CA VAL A 231 -20.42 -2.96 -8.85
C VAL A 231 -19.85 -2.30 -10.09
N GLU A 232 -20.61 -1.39 -10.70
CA GLU A 232 -20.16 -0.53 -11.78
C GLU A 232 -19.67 0.80 -11.18
N PHE A 233 -18.35 0.98 -11.14
CA PHE A 233 -17.72 2.23 -10.75
C PHE A 233 -17.45 3.12 -11.97
N GLU A 234 -17.61 4.44 -11.81
CA GLU A 234 -17.17 5.44 -12.77
C GLU A 234 -16.09 6.32 -12.13
N CYS A 235 -14.92 6.43 -12.75
CA CYS A 235 -13.90 7.39 -12.36
C CYS A 235 -14.43 8.82 -12.57
N VAL A 236 -14.58 9.60 -11.50
CA VAL A 236 -15.10 10.98 -11.57
C VAL A 236 -14.06 12.05 -11.23
N ALA A 237 -12.96 11.68 -10.60
CA ALA A 237 -11.78 12.54 -10.41
C ALA A 237 -10.52 11.74 -10.10
N GLY A 238 -9.37 12.35 -10.31
CA GLY A 238 -8.05 11.76 -10.09
C GLY A 238 -7.57 10.90 -11.27
N PRO A 239 -6.32 10.40 -11.18
CA PRO A 239 -5.67 9.64 -12.23
C PRO A 239 -6.19 8.20 -12.34
N CYS A 240 -7.50 8.01 -12.55
CA CYS A 240 -8.11 6.73 -12.94
C CYS A 240 -8.58 6.73 -14.40
N ALA A 241 -8.47 7.86 -15.08
CA ALA A 241 -8.79 8.04 -16.49
C ALA A 241 -7.83 9.06 -17.09
N VAL A 242 -7.61 8.99 -18.39
CA VAL A 242 -6.99 10.10 -19.12
C VAL A 242 -8.12 10.91 -19.74
N SER A 243 -8.16 12.20 -19.44
CA SER A 243 -9.06 13.11 -20.15
C SER A 243 -8.78 12.98 -21.64
N SER A 244 -9.81 12.63 -22.42
CA SER A 244 -9.79 12.62 -23.88
C SER A 244 -9.68 14.07 -24.37
N SER A 245 -8.52 14.68 -24.16
CA SER A 245 -8.28 16.09 -24.43
C SER A 245 -8.25 16.31 -25.94
N GLY A 246 -9.37 16.82 -26.45
CA GLY A 246 -9.44 17.43 -27.78
C GLY A 246 -10.07 18.81 -27.80
N ARG A 247 -11.10 19.13 -26.99
CA ARG A 247 -11.97 20.30 -27.30
C ARG A 247 -12.53 21.16 -26.16
N HIS A 248 -12.19 20.92 -24.89
CA HIS A 248 -12.74 21.74 -23.79
C HIS A 248 -11.65 22.48 -23.01
N ALA A 249 -11.09 23.52 -23.63
CA ALA A 249 -10.04 24.38 -23.08
C ALA A 249 -10.44 25.22 -21.83
N HIS A 250 -11.62 25.00 -21.26
CA HIS A 250 -12.20 25.84 -20.21
C HIS A 250 -12.67 25.10 -18.95
N HIS A 251 -12.55 23.77 -18.87
CA HIS A 251 -12.88 23.00 -17.66
C HIS A 251 -11.62 22.45 -17.03
N VAL A 252 -11.50 22.58 -15.69
CA VAL A 252 -10.43 21.97 -14.90
C VAL A 252 -10.51 20.46 -15.11
N ASP A 253 -9.45 19.89 -15.69
CA ASP A 253 -9.34 18.45 -15.86
C ASP A 253 -9.09 17.80 -14.49
N LEU A 254 -10.17 17.31 -13.88
CA LEU A 254 -10.15 16.66 -12.58
C LEU A 254 -9.31 15.37 -12.58
N HIS A 255 -8.96 14.83 -13.75
CA HIS A 255 -8.14 13.63 -13.89
C HIS A 255 -6.64 13.93 -13.95
N ARG A 256 -6.24 15.18 -14.22
CA ARG A 256 -4.83 15.59 -14.28
C ARG A 256 -4.30 16.17 -12.97
N TYR A 257 -4.99 15.96 -11.87
CA TYR A 257 -4.56 16.49 -10.58
C TYR A 257 -3.24 15.83 -10.12
N GLN A 258 -2.20 16.65 -9.96
CA GLN A 258 -0.85 16.20 -9.60
C GLN A 258 -0.53 16.38 -8.11
N GLY A 259 -1.53 16.37 -7.21
CA GLY A 259 -1.28 16.44 -5.77
C GLY A 259 -0.42 15.27 -5.26
N SER A 260 0.00 15.36 -4.00
CA SER A 260 1.09 14.55 -3.44
C SER A 260 0.84 13.05 -3.34
N SER A 261 -0.40 12.57 -3.28
CA SER A 261 -0.71 11.13 -3.15
C SER A 261 -1.46 10.51 -4.34
N GLY A 262 -1.93 11.31 -5.30
CA GLY A 262 -2.54 10.78 -6.53
C GLY A 262 -3.91 10.12 -6.31
N GLY A 263 -4.60 10.49 -5.23
CA GLY A 263 -5.90 9.90 -4.88
C GLY A 263 -6.95 9.99 -5.99
N MET A 264 -7.88 9.04 -5.95
CA MET A 264 -8.88 8.81 -7.00
C MET A 264 -10.29 8.79 -6.40
N ILE A 265 -11.26 9.32 -7.14
CA ILE A 265 -12.67 9.35 -6.72
C ILE A 265 -13.51 8.63 -7.75
N PHE A 266 -14.33 7.68 -7.28
CA PHE A 266 -15.27 6.92 -8.08
C PHE A 266 -16.69 7.17 -7.63
N ALA A 267 -17.63 7.18 -8.59
CA ALA A 267 -19.05 7.12 -8.32
C ALA A 267 -19.58 5.71 -8.55
N VAL A 268 -20.45 5.23 -7.66
CA VAL A 268 -21.15 3.96 -7.83
C VAL A 268 -22.36 4.16 -8.74
N ARG A 269 -22.35 3.53 -9.91
CA ARG A 269 -23.41 3.66 -10.92
C ARG A 269 -24.47 2.57 -10.79
N SER A 270 -24.06 1.33 -10.60
CA SER A 270 -24.97 0.22 -10.41
C SER A 270 -24.34 -0.87 -9.54
N ILE A 271 -25.18 -1.72 -8.94
CA ILE A 271 -24.79 -2.90 -8.16
C ILE A 271 -25.72 -4.04 -8.57
N GLY A 272 -25.17 -5.22 -8.90
CA GLY A 272 -25.95 -6.42 -9.21
C GLY A 272 -26.63 -6.43 -10.59
N GLN A 273 -26.08 -5.71 -11.58
CA GLN A 273 -26.63 -5.59 -12.95
C GLN A 273 -25.83 -6.34 -14.03
N GLY A 274 -24.90 -7.21 -13.65
CA GLY A 274 -24.05 -8.05 -14.51
C GLY A 274 -22.97 -7.28 -15.25
N ARG A 275 -22.53 -6.12 -14.73
CA ARG A 275 -21.61 -5.19 -15.40
C ARG A 275 -20.35 -4.89 -14.60
N GLY A 276 -20.14 -5.49 -13.43
CA GLY A 276 -19.06 -5.17 -12.48
C GLY A 276 -17.78 -4.64 -13.13
N THR A 277 -17.62 -3.31 -13.11
CA THR A 277 -16.46 -2.62 -13.68
C THR A 277 -15.83 -1.73 -12.63
N HIS A 278 -14.50 -1.73 -12.56
CA HIS A 278 -13.74 -0.94 -11.59
C HIS A 278 -13.56 0.54 -11.98
N GLY A 279 -14.17 1.02 -13.06
CA GLY A 279 -14.13 2.43 -13.48
C GLY A 279 -12.76 3.01 -13.92
N PHE A 280 -11.66 2.34 -13.59
CA PHE A 280 -10.31 2.69 -14.05
C PHE A 280 -10.15 2.40 -15.54
N SER A 281 -9.83 3.42 -16.33
CA SER A 281 -9.86 3.37 -17.80
C SER A 281 -8.51 3.67 -18.46
N MET A 282 -7.46 3.91 -17.68
CA MET A 282 -6.12 4.13 -18.24
C MET A 282 -5.56 2.82 -18.81
N THR A 283 -5.07 2.89 -20.04
CA THR A 283 -4.28 1.81 -20.66
C THR A 283 -2.92 1.66 -19.97
N PRO A 284 -2.23 0.51 -20.11
CA PRO A 284 -0.88 0.34 -19.58
C PRO A 284 0.09 1.45 -20.03
N ALA A 285 0.02 1.88 -21.30
CA ALA A 285 0.85 2.97 -21.82
C ALA A 285 0.56 4.32 -21.13
N GLN A 286 -0.70 4.62 -20.85
CA GLN A 286 -1.11 5.82 -20.12
C GLN A 286 -0.72 5.76 -18.65
N VAL A 287 -0.80 4.59 -18.02
CA VAL A 287 -0.28 4.37 -16.66
C VAL A 287 1.22 4.65 -16.63
N ASP A 288 1.98 4.10 -17.58
CA ASP A 288 3.42 4.34 -17.66
C ASP A 288 3.77 5.80 -17.93
N GLU A 289 2.99 6.49 -18.75
CA GLU A 289 3.11 7.94 -19.00
C GLU A 289 2.87 8.74 -17.72
N TRP A 290 1.77 8.47 -17.03
CA TRP A 290 1.46 9.11 -15.75
C TRP A 290 2.59 8.92 -14.73
N LYS A 291 3.10 7.69 -14.58
CA LYS A 291 4.24 7.41 -13.68
C LYS A 291 5.52 8.16 -14.07
N ARG A 292 5.73 8.48 -15.36
CA ARG A 292 6.89 9.26 -15.81
C ARG A 292 6.73 10.74 -15.51
N GLU A 293 5.52 11.27 -15.57
CA GLU A 293 5.24 12.68 -15.35
C GLU A 293 5.11 13.04 -13.86
N TRP A 294 4.65 12.10 -13.03
CA TRP A 294 4.32 12.41 -11.64
C TRP A 294 5.58 12.56 -10.76
N PRO A 295 5.76 13.71 -10.06
CA PRO A 295 6.97 13.98 -9.27
C PRO A 295 7.27 12.95 -8.18
N TRP A 296 6.25 12.31 -7.63
CA TRP A 296 6.44 11.29 -6.59
C TRP A 296 7.12 10.03 -7.15
N CYS A 297 6.54 9.43 -8.21
CA CYS A 297 7.12 8.27 -8.91
C CYS A 297 8.55 8.54 -9.41
N THR A 298 8.79 9.73 -9.95
CA THR A 298 10.12 10.08 -10.47
C THR A 298 11.18 10.23 -9.37
N LYS A 299 10.80 10.72 -8.19
CA LYS A 299 11.68 10.81 -7.01
C LYS A 299 12.03 9.43 -6.46
N SER A 300 11.04 8.54 -6.30
CA SER A 300 11.23 7.18 -5.80
C SER A 300 12.14 6.35 -6.72
N ARG A 301 11.99 6.49 -8.05
CA ARG A 301 12.91 5.89 -9.04
C ARG A 301 14.35 6.36 -8.87
N LYS A 302 14.57 7.67 -8.70
CA LYS A 302 15.93 8.23 -8.49
C LYS A 302 16.56 7.70 -7.21
N ARG A 303 15.80 7.59 -6.12
CA ARG A 303 16.27 7.00 -4.85
C ARG A 303 16.70 5.55 -5.04
N THR A 304 15.87 4.74 -5.69
CA THR A 304 16.16 3.32 -5.96
C THR A 304 17.44 3.15 -6.77
N VAL A 305 17.64 3.93 -7.83
CA VAL A 305 18.87 3.89 -8.65
C VAL A 305 20.11 4.31 -7.85
N LEU A 306 20.00 5.32 -6.98
CA LEU A 306 21.10 5.76 -6.13
C LEU A 306 21.46 4.72 -5.06
N THR A 307 20.46 4.09 -4.44
CA THR A 307 20.66 3.02 -3.46
C THR A 307 21.29 1.79 -4.12
N ALA A 308 20.84 1.40 -5.32
CA ALA A 308 21.44 0.30 -6.07
C ALA A 308 22.91 0.58 -6.43
N LYS A 309 23.25 1.81 -6.86
CA LYS A 309 24.64 2.23 -7.12
C LYS A 309 25.51 2.22 -5.85
N ARG A 310 24.98 2.68 -4.72
CA ARG A 310 25.68 2.61 -3.43
C ARG A 310 25.87 1.17 -2.96
N SER A 311 24.87 0.31 -3.13
CA SER A 311 24.95 -1.10 -2.73
C SER A 311 26.00 -1.87 -3.53
N THR A 312 26.10 -1.64 -4.84
CA THR A 312 27.11 -2.30 -5.70
C THR A 312 28.52 -1.82 -5.36
N GLN A 313 28.72 -0.52 -5.12
CA GLN A 313 30.00 0.01 -4.66
C GLN A 313 30.38 -0.48 -3.26
N THR A 314 29.43 -0.52 -2.33
CA THR A 314 29.66 -0.96 -0.95
C THR A 314 29.86 -2.48 -0.88
N ARG A 315 29.13 -3.27 -1.67
CA ARG A 315 29.31 -4.71 -1.82
C ARG A 315 30.66 -5.02 -2.45
N ALA A 316 31.09 -4.32 -3.50
CA ALA A 316 32.43 -4.48 -4.06
C ALA A 316 33.54 -4.13 -3.04
N LYS A 317 33.34 -3.11 -2.20
CA LYS A 317 34.26 -2.72 -1.14
C LYS A 317 34.28 -3.74 0.01
N TRP A 318 33.12 -4.24 0.42
CA TRP A 318 32.95 -5.23 1.50
C TRP A 318 33.44 -6.63 1.09
N GLN A 319 33.15 -7.05 -0.15
CA GLN A 319 33.68 -8.28 -0.73
C GLN A 319 35.21 -8.28 -0.80
N ARG A 320 35.85 -7.10 -0.95
CA ARG A 320 37.31 -6.98 -0.90
C ARG A 320 37.88 -7.02 0.52
N THR A 321 37.18 -6.52 1.53
CA THR A 321 37.74 -6.36 2.89
C THR A 321 37.35 -7.45 3.89
N LYS A 322 36.22 -8.16 3.69
CA LYS A 322 35.74 -9.17 4.66
C LYS A 322 35.63 -10.61 4.16
N LEU A 323 35.65 -10.87 2.85
CA LEU A 323 35.49 -12.25 2.36
C LEU A 323 36.72 -13.14 2.51
N GLY A 324 37.86 -12.56 2.92
CA GLY A 324 39.16 -13.24 2.90
C GLY A 324 39.53 -13.71 1.48
N PRO A 325 40.77 -14.18 1.27
CA PRO A 325 41.09 -14.89 0.04
C PRO A 325 40.14 -16.10 -0.11
N ARG A 326 39.66 -16.35 -1.34
CA ARG A 326 38.87 -17.54 -1.63
C ARG A 326 39.75 -18.78 -1.39
N GLY A 327 39.48 -19.52 -0.31
CA GLY A 327 40.03 -20.85 -0.15
C GLY A 327 39.61 -21.75 -1.33
N PRO A 328 40.49 -22.62 -1.85
CA PRO A 328 40.16 -23.48 -2.99
C PRO A 328 38.94 -24.37 -2.69
N GLY A 329 38.00 -24.44 -3.64
CA GLY A 329 36.94 -25.47 -3.67
C GLY A 329 35.53 -25.09 -3.20
N HIS A 330 35.25 -23.83 -2.87
CA HIS A 330 33.87 -23.37 -2.62
C HIS A 330 33.29 -22.59 -3.80
N VAL A 331 31.96 -22.57 -3.89
CA VAL A 331 31.17 -21.74 -4.82
C VAL A 331 30.23 -20.85 -4.02
N ASP A 332 29.97 -19.63 -4.50
CA ASP A 332 29.03 -18.71 -3.87
C ASP A 332 27.58 -19.23 -4.06
N GLY A 333 26.74 -19.08 -3.03
CA GLY A 333 25.36 -19.59 -3.01
C GLY A 333 25.15 -20.83 -2.14
N TYR A 334 23.92 -21.34 -2.13
CA TYR A 334 23.46 -22.50 -1.32
C TYR A 334 22.75 -23.54 -2.19
N CYS A 335 22.72 -24.81 -1.79
CA CYS A 335 22.13 -25.89 -2.61
C CYS A 335 20.60 -25.89 -2.65
N GLY A 336 19.93 -25.43 -1.60
CA GLY A 336 18.46 -25.42 -1.51
C GLY A 336 17.97 -25.06 -0.10
N PRO A 337 16.68 -24.70 0.07
CA PRO A 337 16.11 -24.45 1.39
C PRO A 337 16.10 -25.73 2.23
N THR A 338 16.30 -25.61 3.53
CA THR A 338 16.32 -26.74 4.48
C THR A 338 15.41 -26.45 5.66
N ALA A 339 14.87 -27.50 6.29
CA ALA A 339 14.11 -27.37 7.53
C ALA A 339 15.07 -27.30 8.73
N GLU A 340 14.88 -26.31 9.59
CA GLU A 340 15.69 -26.12 10.80
C GLU A 340 15.62 -27.33 11.74
N GLY A 341 16.76 -27.72 12.32
CA GLY A 341 16.81 -28.75 13.35
C GLY A 341 16.70 -30.19 12.86
N SER A 342 16.76 -30.40 11.54
CA SER A 342 16.76 -31.74 10.95
C SER A 342 18.06 -32.49 11.29
N ALA A 343 17.90 -33.55 12.08
CA ALA A 343 18.99 -34.43 12.48
C ALA A 343 19.60 -35.19 11.28
N CYS A 344 20.81 -35.73 11.45
CA CYS A 344 21.51 -36.58 10.47
C CYS A 344 20.80 -37.89 10.09
N THR A 345 19.59 -38.09 10.60
CA THR A 345 18.67 -39.18 10.28
C THR A 345 17.68 -38.79 9.17
N ALA A 346 17.61 -37.51 8.78
CA ALA A 346 16.84 -37.07 7.63
C ALA A 346 17.43 -37.61 6.33
N ILE A 347 16.55 -37.87 5.35
CA ILE A 347 16.87 -38.72 4.19
C ILE A 347 17.83 -38.06 3.19
N ASP A 348 17.73 -36.76 2.93
CA ASP A 348 18.53 -36.11 1.86
C ASP A 348 19.17 -34.75 2.22
N GLU A 349 18.67 -34.05 3.22
CA GLU A 349 19.13 -32.71 3.58
C GLU A 349 18.75 -32.31 5.00
N GLY A 350 19.41 -31.26 5.50
CA GLY A 350 19.05 -30.63 6.75
C GLY A 350 19.90 -29.43 7.12
N SER A 351 19.73 -28.88 8.32
CA SER A 351 20.54 -27.75 8.79
C SER A 351 20.86 -27.75 10.27
N TRP A 352 21.97 -27.11 10.60
CA TRP A 352 22.39 -26.82 11.96
C TRP A 352 22.57 -25.31 12.16
N VAL A 353 22.09 -24.81 13.30
CA VAL A 353 22.37 -23.45 13.72
C VAL A 353 23.80 -23.37 14.26
N LEU A 354 24.60 -22.46 13.69
CA LEU A 354 25.96 -22.17 14.13
C LEU A 354 25.95 -21.23 15.35
N SER A 355 26.82 -21.49 16.31
CA SER A 355 27.05 -20.62 17.45
C SER A 355 27.76 -19.32 17.04
N LYS A 356 27.75 -18.31 17.92
CA LYS A 356 28.44 -17.03 17.67
C LYS A 356 29.95 -17.19 17.43
N THR A 357 30.57 -18.15 18.10
CA THR A 357 32.01 -18.43 17.93
C THR A 357 32.29 -19.11 16.61
N GLU A 358 31.43 -20.04 16.19
CA GLU A 358 31.54 -20.70 14.87
C GLU A 358 31.27 -19.73 13.72
N THR A 359 30.48 -18.68 13.93
CA THR A 359 30.29 -17.60 12.95
C THR A 359 31.25 -16.43 13.14
N SER A 360 32.34 -16.58 13.90
CA SER A 360 33.34 -15.51 14.06
C SER A 360 34.08 -15.19 12.76
N SER A 361 34.19 -16.17 11.86
CA SER A 361 34.78 -16.03 10.53
C SER A 361 34.22 -17.07 9.56
N TRP A 362 34.45 -16.85 8.26
CA TRP A 362 34.08 -17.83 7.23
C TRP A 362 34.82 -19.16 7.38
N ASP A 363 36.09 -19.14 7.78
CA ASP A 363 36.87 -20.36 8.00
C ASP A 363 36.34 -21.14 9.22
N SER A 364 35.97 -20.44 10.29
CA SER A 364 35.37 -21.06 11.47
C SER A 364 34.02 -21.70 11.13
N ALA A 365 33.15 -21.01 10.38
CA ALA A 365 31.85 -21.53 9.96
C ALA A 365 32.02 -22.74 9.03
N ARG A 366 32.97 -22.66 8.10
CA ARG A 366 33.33 -23.78 7.21
C ARG A 366 33.77 -24.99 8.02
N GLU A 367 34.69 -24.83 8.95
CA GLU A 367 35.24 -25.94 9.75
C GLU A 367 34.18 -26.58 10.63
N ALA A 368 33.34 -25.76 11.26
CA ALA A 368 32.18 -26.21 12.03
C ALA A 368 31.20 -27.05 11.19
N CYS A 369 30.93 -26.61 9.96
CA CYS A 369 30.08 -27.35 9.03
C CYS A 369 30.70 -28.64 8.51
N LEU A 370 31.98 -28.59 8.15
CA LEU A 370 32.72 -29.76 7.69
C LEU A 370 32.80 -30.83 8.80
N ALA A 371 33.00 -30.43 10.05
CA ALA A 371 33.01 -31.34 11.19
C ALA A 371 31.67 -32.06 11.36
N ARG A 372 30.56 -31.32 11.35
CA ARG A 372 29.20 -31.89 11.44
C ARG A 372 28.85 -32.78 10.24
N CYS A 373 29.20 -32.35 9.03
CA CYS A 373 28.96 -33.16 7.83
C CYS A 373 29.76 -34.47 7.84
N LYS A 374 30.97 -34.48 8.41
CA LYS A 374 31.79 -35.71 8.54
C LYS A 374 31.18 -36.71 9.52
N SER A 375 30.50 -36.27 10.58
CA SER A 375 29.76 -37.17 11.49
C SER A 375 28.39 -37.59 10.93
N CYS A 376 27.93 -36.93 9.87
CA CYS A 376 26.66 -37.21 9.19
C CYS A 376 26.84 -38.19 8.03
N ALA A 377 26.49 -39.47 8.21
CA ALA A 377 26.65 -40.51 7.19
C ALA A 377 26.07 -40.22 5.77
N PRO A 378 24.98 -39.46 5.59
CA PRO A 378 24.49 -39.09 4.26
C PRO A 378 25.18 -37.85 3.65
N CYS A 379 25.77 -36.97 4.46
CA CYS A 379 26.23 -35.66 3.98
C CYS A 379 27.36 -35.72 2.93
N ARG A 380 27.19 -34.95 1.85
CA ARG A 380 28.15 -34.78 0.73
C ARG A 380 28.45 -33.32 0.41
N PHE A 381 27.56 -32.41 0.73
CA PHE A 381 27.70 -30.97 0.51
C PHE A 381 27.29 -30.22 1.76
N VAL A 382 27.91 -29.07 1.98
CA VAL A 382 27.48 -28.10 2.99
C VAL A 382 27.32 -26.73 2.35
N SER A 383 26.26 -26.03 2.70
CA SER A 383 26.04 -24.61 2.44
C SER A 383 26.02 -23.88 3.77
N PHE A 384 26.89 -22.89 3.95
CA PHE A 384 27.07 -22.24 5.25
C PHE A 384 27.05 -20.72 5.13
N SER A 385 26.59 -20.06 6.20
CA SER A 385 26.49 -18.61 6.29
C SER A 385 26.89 -18.09 7.66
N VAL A 386 27.82 -17.14 7.67
CA VAL A 386 28.17 -16.36 8.86
C VAL A 386 27.03 -15.42 9.26
N GLU A 387 26.36 -14.82 8.26
CA GLU A 387 25.28 -13.84 8.45
C GLU A 387 24.02 -14.48 9.03
N HIS A 388 23.61 -15.61 8.45
CA HIS A 388 22.39 -16.32 8.85
C HIS A 388 22.63 -17.32 9.98
N ARG A 389 23.89 -17.50 10.42
CA ARG A 389 24.30 -18.52 11.39
C ARG A 389 23.81 -19.92 11.01
N ASP A 390 23.89 -20.22 9.72
CA ASP A 390 23.34 -21.44 9.14
C ASP A 390 24.44 -22.37 8.64
N CYS A 391 24.19 -23.65 8.81
CA CYS A 391 24.97 -24.74 8.26
C CYS A 391 24.04 -25.80 7.68
N SER A 392 23.61 -25.61 6.44
CA SER A 392 22.82 -26.57 5.69
C SER A 392 23.70 -27.68 5.10
N TRP A 393 23.20 -28.90 5.07
CA TRP A 393 23.88 -30.07 4.53
C TRP A 393 22.98 -30.83 3.55
N PHE A 394 23.60 -31.48 2.56
CA PHE A 394 22.88 -32.16 1.50
C PHE A 394 23.60 -33.44 1.06
N VAL A 395 22.84 -34.46 0.67
CA VAL A 395 23.33 -35.64 -0.06
C VAL A 395 23.67 -35.27 -1.51
N ARG A 396 22.88 -34.39 -2.11
CA ARG A 396 23.01 -33.96 -3.51
C ARG A 396 22.90 -32.44 -3.62
N CYS A 397 23.65 -31.87 -4.56
CA CYS A 397 23.59 -30.44 -4.88
C CYS A 397 23.71 -30.30 -6.39
N SER A 398 22.57 -30.17 -7.08
CA SER A 398 22.51 -30.10 -8.55
C SER A 398 22.92 -28.73 -9.08
N SER A 399 22.57 -27.66 -8.37
CA SER A 399 22.97 -26.29 -8.64
C SER A 399 23.07 -25.50 -7.33
N VAL A 400 23.73 -24.35 -7.39
CA VAL A 400 23.76 -23.38 -6.29
C VAL A 400 22.89 -22.18 -6.64
N SER A 401 22.10 -21.74 -5.67
CA SER A 401 21.21 -20.59 -5.75
C SER A 401 21.86 -19.38 -5.09
N GLU A 402 21.78 -18.23 -5.76
CA GLU A 402 22.18 -16.92 -5.21
C GLU A 402 20.97 -16.10 -4.72
N ARG A 403 19.76 -16.67 -4.68
CA ARG A 403 18.54 -15.97 -4.25
C ARG A 403 18.64 -15.38 -2.85
N VAL A 404 19.42 -16.04 -1.98
CA VAL A 404 19.75 -15.55 -0.64
C VAL A 404 21.23 -15.27 -0.61
N ALA A 405 21.59 -14.00 -0.40
CA ALA A 405 22.98 -13.60 -0.30
C ALA A 405 23.63 -14.13 0.99
N GLY A 406 24.96 -14.18 1.02
CA GLY A 406 25.71 -14.51 2.23
C GLY A 406 25.88 -16.01 2.49
N PHE A 407 25.78 -16.86 1.47
CA PHE A 407 26.07 -18.29 1.55
C PHE A 407 27.28 -18.71 0.71
N ARG A 408 27.98 -19.75 1.17
CA ARG A 408 29.00 -20.48 0.40
C ARG A 408 28.74 -21.97 0.47
N THR A 409 28.94 -22.66 -0.64
CA THR A 409 28.76 -24.10 -0.74
C THR A 409 30.08 -24.81 -1.02
N LEU A 410 30.30 -25.93 -0.33
CA LEU A 410 31.48 -26.78 -0.45
C LEU A 410 31.07 -28.25 -0.57
N ARG A 411 31.73 -28.98 -1.48
CA ARG A 411 31.65 -30.43 -1.53
C ARG A 411 32.57 -31.06 -0.48
N VAL A 412 32.02 -31.90 0.37
CA VAL A 412 32.76 -32.59 1.44
C VAL A 412 33.35 -33.89 0.91
N ARG A 413 34.69 -33.94 0.83
CA ARG A 413 35.40 -35.18 0.49
C ARG A 413 35.53 -36.03 1.75
N ARG A 414 35.02 -37.26 1.73
CA ARG A 414 35.38 -38.25 2.75
C ARG A 414 36.81 -38.72 2.51
N ALA A 415 37.58 -38.88 3.58
CA ALA A 415 38.80 -39.65 3.51
C ALA A 415 38.41 -41.03 2.95
N ARG A 416 39.06 -41.46 1.86
CA ARG A 416 38.96 -42.87 1.45
C ARG A 416 39.40 -43.67 2.68
N GLN A 417 38.50 -44.46 3.26
CA GLN A 417 38.91 -45.46 4.25
C GLN A 417 39.97 -46.30 3.54
N GLN A 418 41.23 -46.13 3.93
CA GLN A 418 42.29 -47.04 3.50
C GLN A 418 41.89 -48.38 4.10
N GLY A 419 41.49 -49.33 3.24
CA GLY A 419 40.99 -50.63 3.67
C GLY A 419 42.02 -51.30 4.56
N SER A 420 41.60 -51.59 5.79
CA SER A 420 42.26 -52.51 6.71
C SER A 420 41.96 -53.94 6.31
#